data_AF-A0A1Z4NLM5-F1
#
_entry.id   AF-A0A1Z4NLM5-F1
#
_cell.length_a   1.000
_cell.length_b   1.000
_cell.length_c   1.000
_cell.angle_alpha   90.00
_cell.angle_beta   90.00
_cell.angle_gamma   90.00
#
_symmetry.space_group_name_H-M   'P 1'
#
loop_
_entity.id
_entity.type
_entity.pdbx_description
1 polymer ?
#
loop_
_entity_poly.entity_id
_entity_poly.type
_entity_poly.pdbx_seq_one_letter_code
_entity_poly.pdbx_strand_id
1 'polypeptide(L)'
;MDEKLLQLIIQVQTSPPIGDERQQAIVTLSDYLLRSSNLFRHQRHQLLCGVYLDIYQALQLELKQEIVQSLDGGKCTQLNVTVWIKEVRSRTFSKVLNEACLQQLALVVAQYRPQTSQWQLGFQVLINAIILSDKLLHKAHIYDDIYEDAKNELWIWLYRHINTYNPCKGRFIPWLNFRFDMILRNYQMRKSDPLIQKFNAKIIRRKYQLTNFIQSINQREMIFWLRLNAKSLIADLVTFKIIALFIFIFFIAQLIRQKSLYINSFLFEIAQQSLPTIPKLSPAGEELENIPQPESEPILSEQLREYLQTSPNQLLQKYIRGHPEVTFQVIALNRLDGKSWKEISETFKIGIPALSNFFQRNLEKIAPEIKKYIQA
;
A
#
# COMPACT_ATOMS: atom_id res chain seq x y z
N MET A 1 -5.77 18.64 14.43
CA MET A 1 -7.06 17.99 14.75
C MET A 1 -8.09 19.09 14.86
N ASP A 2 -9.22 18.96 14.15
CA ASP A 2 -10.20 20.03 14.06
C ASP A 2 -10.92 20.22 15.41
N GLU A 3 -10.64 21.33 16.11
CA GLU A 3 -11.33 21.76 17.34
C GLU A 3 -12.86 21.70 17.18
N LYS A 4 -13.34 21.97 15.96
CA LYS A 4 -14.74 21.87 15.56
C LYS A 4 -15.34 20.46 15.71
N LEU A 5 -14.54 19.41 15.47
CA LEU A 5 -14.99 18.02 15.59
C LEU A 5 -15.13 17.62 17.06
N LEU A 6 -14.21 18.08 17.91
CA LEU A 6 -14.29 17.90 19.36
C LEU A 6 -15.50 18.62 19.95
N GLN A 7 -15.76 19.87 19.51
CA GLN A 7 -16.94 20.62 19.94
C GLN A 7 -18.25 19.90 19.57
N LEU A 8 -18.35 19.34 18.36
CA LEU A 8 -19.53 18.58 17.94
C LEU A 8 -19.70 17.28 18.73
N ILE A 9 -18.62 16.57 19.06
CA ILE A 9 -18.68 15.36 19.89
C ILE A 9 -19.16 15.70 21.31
N ILE A 10 -18.60 16.76 21.90
CA ILE A 10 -19.00 17.24 23.24
C ILE A 10 -20.47 17.64 23.23
N GLN A 11 -20.92 18.37 22.20
CA GLN A 11 -22.32 18.78 22.06
C GLN A 11 -23.29 17.59 21.98
N VAL A 12 -22.92 16.51 21.29
CA VAL A 12 -23.74 15.28 21.22
C VAL A 12 -23.78 14.57 22.57
N GLN A 13 -22.70 14.59 23.35
CA GLN A 13 -22.61 13.94 24.67
C GLN A 13 -23.35 14.70 25.77
N THR A 14 -23.35 16.04 25.73
CA THR A 14 -23.99 16.88 26.76
C THR A 14 -25.49 17.07 26.53
N SER A 15 -26.00 16.73 25.34
CA SER A 15 -27.41 16.91 24.97
C SER A 15 -28.28 15.71 25.36
N PRO A 16 -29.53 15.94 25.80
CA PRO A 16 -30.45 14.86 26.17
C PRO A 16 -30.80 13.95 24.96
N PRO A 17 -31.02 12.63 25.19
CA PRO A 17 -31.16 11.62 24.13
C PRO A 17 -32.33 11.84 23.16
N ILE A 18 -33.36 12.59 23.57
CA ILE A 18 -34.58 12.83 22.78
C ILE A 18 -34.65 14.27 22.23
N GLY A 19 -33.65 15.12 22.50
CA GLY A 19 -33.67 16.52 22.09
C GLY A 19 -33.34 16.75 20.61
N ASP A 20 -34.08 17.67 19.96
CA ASP A 20 -33.84 18.09 18.57
C ASP A 20 -32.41 18.60 18.34
N GLU A 21 -31.83 19.27 19.35
CA GLU A 21 -30.45 19.75 19.31
C GLU A 21 -29.42 18.62 19.17
N ARG A 22 -29.67 17.48 19.83
CA ARG A 22 -28.82 16.29 19.74
C ARG A 22 -28.88 15.68 18.34
N GLN A 23 -30.09 15.58 17.77
CA GLN A 23 -30.28 15.05 16.42
C GLN A 23 -29.61 15.93 15.36
N GLN A 24 -29.72 17.26 15.50
CA GLN A 24 -29.05 18.22 14.62
C GLN A 24 -27.52 18.14 14.73
N ALA A 25 -27.00 18.00 15.96
CA ALA A 25 -25.57 17.81 16.18
C ALA A 25 -25.05 16.49 15.58
N ILE A 26 -25.80 15.39 15.71
CA ILE A 26 -25.48 14.10 15.09
C ILE A 26 -25.50 14.19 13.55
N VAL A 27 -26.50 14.86 12.96
CA VAL A 27 -26.58 15.07 11.51
C VAL A 27 -25.36 15.87 11.04
N THR A 28 -25.01 16.94 11.74
CA THR A 28 -23.87 17.80 11.42
C THR A 28 -22.54 17.05 11.55
N LEU A 29 -22.38 16.26 12.61
CA LEU A 29 -21.21 15.40 12.83
C LEU A 29 -21.11 14.34 11.72
N SER A 30 -22.23 13.71 11.37
CA SER A 30 -22.26 12.64 10.36
C SER A 30 -21.83 13.14 8.99
N ASP A 31 -22.35 14.30 8.60
CA ASP A 31 -22.02 14.94 7.34
C ASP A 31 -20.55 15.43 7.33
N TYR A 32 -20.05 15.95 8.46
CA TYR A 32 -18.65 16.29 8.60
C TYR A 32 -17.72 15.07 8.42
N LEU A 33 -18.07 13.93 9.04
CA LEU A 33 -17.31 12.69 8.92
C LEU A 33 -17.33 12.13 7.49
N LEU A 34 -18.47 12.16 6.81
CA LEU A 34 -18.58 11.75 5.40
C LEU A 34 -17.80 12.68 4.47
N ARG A 35 -17.86 14.00 4.68
CA ARG A 35 -17.11 14.99 3.88
C ARG A 35 -15.59 14.84 4.02
N SER A 36 -15.12 14.41 5.18
CA SER A 36 -13.70 14.14 5.42
C SER A 36 -13.18 12.86 4.73
N SER A 37 -14.06 12.05 4.14
CA SER A 37 -13.72 10.69 3.69
C SER A 37 -13.16 10.55 2.28
N ASN A 38 -12.88 11.65 1.58
CA ASN A 38 -12.49 11.67 0.16
C ASN A 38 -13.53 11.10 -0.84
N LEU A 39 -14.51 10.29 -0.41
CA LEU A 39 -15.57 9.71 -1.25
C LEU A 39 -16.29 10.75 -2.12
N PHE A 40 -16.73 11.85 -1.52
CA PHE A 40 -17.55 12.88 -2.16
C PHE A 40 -16.92 14.28 -2.11
N ARG A 41 -15.60 14.37 -1.87
CA ARG A 41 -14.91 15.65 -1.56
C ARG A 41 -15.05 16.73 -2.64
N HIS A 42 -15.24 16.33 -3.90
CA HIS A 42 -15.35 17.23 -5.05
C HIS A 42 -16.80 17.63 -5.39
N GLN A 43 -17.81 17.05 -4.73
CA GLN A 43 -19.22 17.23 -5.10
C GLN A 43 -19.92 18.39 -4.39
N ARG A 44 -19.15 19.37 -3.89
CA ARG A 44 -19.67 20.55 -3.16
C ARG A 44 -20.70 21.38 -3.95
N HIS A 45 -20.84 21.14 -5.26
CA HIS A 45 -21.73 21.85 -6.18
C HIS A 45 -22.51 20.95 -7.17
N GLN A 46 -22.45 19.62 -7.04
CA GLN A 46 -23.16 18.69 -7.94
C GLN A 46 -24.19 17.88 -7.16
N LEU A 47 -25.44 17.91 -7.63
CA LEU A 47 -26.53 17.09 -7.08
C LEU A 47 -26.18 15.61 -7.29
N LEU A 48 -25.95 14.90 -6.19
CA LEU A 48 -25.91 13.44 -6.16
C LEU A 48 -27.23 12.91 -6.75
N CYS A 49 -27.16 12.02 -7.74
CA CYS A 49 -28.34 11.43 -8.38
C CYS A 49 -28.19 9.91 -8.57
N GLY A 50 -29.34 9.21 -8.56
CA GLY A 50 -29.39 7.75 -8.69
C GLY A 50 -28.62 7.02 -7.58
N VAL A 51 -27.88 5.98 -7.96
CA VAL A 51 -27.15 5.09 -7.04
C VAL A 51 -26.18 5.83 -6.11
N TYR A 52 -25.62 6.96 -6.54
CA TYR A 52 -24.73 7.77 -5.69
C TYR A 52 -25.47 8.44 -4.52
N LEU A 53 -26.71 8.88 -4.75
CA LEU A 53 -27.55 9.44 -3.70
C LEU A 53 -27.97 8.37 -2.69
N ASP A 54 -28.35 7.19 -3.19
CA ASP A 54 -28.76 6.05 -2.36
C ASP A 54 -27.63 5.61 -1.44
N ILE A 55 -26.40 5.52 -1.97
CA ILE A 55 -25.20 5.17 -1.17
C ILE A 55 -24.89 6.27 -0.16
N TYR A 56 -25.00 7.54 -0.53
CA TYR A 56 -24.78 8.65 0.41
C TYR A 56 -25.80 8.62 1.56
N GLN A 57 -27.08 8.37 1.26
CA GLN A 57 -28.14 8.27 2.27
C GLN A 57 -27.94 7.04 3.17
N ALA A 58 -27.59 5.88 2.61
CA ALA A 58 -27.29 4.67 3.37
C ALA A 58 -26.10 4.87 4.31
N LEU A 59 -25.02 5.48 3.81
CA LEU A 59 -23.86 5.85 4.62
C LEU A 59 -24.23 6.81 5.74
N GLN A 60 -25.07 7.81 5.45
CA GLN A 60 -25.50 8.78 6.45
C GLN A 60 -26.35 8.12 7.55
N LEU A 61 -27.25 7.20 7.19
CA LEU A 61 -28.09 6.50 8.15
C LEU A 61 -27.26 5.62 9.09
N GLU A 62 -26.40 4.78 8.54
CA GLU A 62 -25.55 3.86 9.32
C GLU A 62 -24.55 4.61 10.19
N LEU A 63 -23.98 5.70 9.68
CA LEU A 63 -23.05 6.50 10.46
C LEU A 63 -23.75 7.17 11.65
N LYS A 64 -24.99 7.68 11.48
CA LYS A 64 -25.79 8.21 12.59
C LYS A 64 -26.03 7.15 13.67
N GLN A 65 -26.36 5.92 13.27
CA GLN A 65 -26.58 4.82 14.20
C GLN A 65 -25.30 4.44 14.96
N GLU A 66 -24.16 4.30 14.28
CA GLU A 66 -22.87 3.99 14.90
C GLU A 66 -22.37 5.13 15.82
N ILE A 67 -22.61 6.39 15.47
CA ILE A 67 -22.31 7.55 16.34
C ILE A 67 -23.11 7.44 17.65
N VAL A 68 -24.42 7.20 17.57
CA VAL A 68 -25.29 7.07 18.75
C VAL A 68 -24.85 5.88 19.61
N GLN A 69 -24.68 4.70 19.01
CA GLN A 69 -24.26 3.48 19.72
C GLN A 69 -22.88 3.63 20.39
N SER A 70 -21.94 4.29 19.73
CA SER A 70 -20.58 4.46 20.26
C SER A 70 -20.46 5.54 21.34
N LEU A 71 -21.26 6.62 21.25
CA LEU A 71 -21.28 7.70 22.24
C LEU A 71 -22.11 7.34 23.47
N ASP A 72 -23.28 6.71 23.31
CA ASP A 72 -24.13 6.29 24.43
C ASP A 72 -23.59 5.07 25.17
N GLY A 73 -22.80 4.23 24.49
CA GLY A 73 -22.15 3.05 25.08
C GLY A 73 -20.97 3.34 26.02
N GLY A 74 -20.71 4.60 26.39
CA GLY A 74 -19.72 4.98 27.41
C GLY A 74 -18.24 4.83 27.01
N LYS A 75 -17.92 4.50 25.75
CA LYS A 75 -16.53 4.27 25.29
C LYS A 75 -15.74 5.54 25.03
N CYS A 76 -16.41 6.70 24.94
CA CYS A 76 -15.81 7.92 24.41
C CYS A 76 -15.15 8.81 25.47
N THR A 77 -15.18 8.44 26.77
CA THR A 77 -14.70 9.33 27.84
C THR A 77 -13.18 9.34 28.03
N GLN A 78 -12.39 8.43 27.43
CA GLN A 78 -10.91 8.46 27.52
C GLN A 78 -10.14 7.98 26.26
N LEU A 79 -10.81 7.65 25.15
CA LEU A 79 -10.14 7.12 23.95
C LEU A 79 -9.88 8.20 22.89
N ASN A 80 -8.63 8.21 22.40
CA ASN A 80 -8.10 9.07 21.35
C ASN A 80 -9.12 9.26 20.20
N VAL A 81 -9.63 10.48 20.05
CA VAL A 81 -10.69 10.83 19.06
C VAL A 81 -10.32 10.40 17.64
N THR A 82 -9.03 10.39 17.30
CA THR A 82 -8.57 9.88 15.98
C THR A 82 -8.82 8.38 15.79
N VAL A 83 -8.63 7.58 16.84
CA VAL A 83 -8.86 6.13 16.83
C VAL A 83 -10.36 5.86 16.75
N TRP A 84 -11.16 6.57 17.54
CA TRP A 84 -12.62 6.46 17.49
C TRP A 84 -13.18 6.80 16.10
N ILE A 85 -12.72 7.90 15.48
CA ILE A 85 -13.12 8.27 14.12
C ILE A 85 -12.75 7.17 13.11
N LYS A 86 -11.54 6.61 13.22
CA LYS A 86 -11.08 5.53 12.32
C LYS A 86 -11.95 4.28 12.48
N GLU A 87 -12.29 3.90 13.70
CA GLU A 87 -13.13 2.74 14.00
C GLU A 87 -14.57 2.92 13.51
N VAL A 88 -15.22 4.05 13.84
CA VAL A 88 -16.60 4.35 13.41
C VAL A 88 -16.66 4.36 11.88
N ARG A 89 -15.70 5.01 11.22
CA ARG A 89 -15.62 5.05 9.76
C ARG A 89 -15.40 3.67 9.16
N SER A 90 -14.44 2.90 9.67
CA SER A 90 -14.14 1.56 9.16
C SER A 90 -15.34 0.64 9.27
N ARG A 91 -16.05 0.63 10.42
CA ARG A 91 -17.26 -0.17 10.61
C ARG A 91 -18.39 0.26 9.69
N THR A 92 -18.64 1.56 9.60
CA THR A 92 -19.70 2.11 8.72
C THR A 92 -19.40 1.78 7.26
N PHE A 93 -18.19 2.08 6.78
CA PHE A 93 -17.82 1.87 5.38
C PHE A 93 -17.77 0.39 5.01
N SER A 94 -17.25 -0.49 5.88
CA SER A 94 -17.23 -1.93 5.62
C SER A 94 -18.65 -2.53 5.50
N LYS A 95 -19.60 -2.03 6.31
CA LYS A 95 -21.01 -2.45 6.28
C LYS A 95 -21.74 -1.97 5.02
N VAL A 96 -21.65 -0.68 4.71
CA VAL A 96 -22.42 -0.06 3.60
C VAL A 96 -21.78 -0.30 2.24
N LEU A 97 -20.45 -0.22 2.15
CA LEU A 97 -19.69 -0.51 0.92
C LEU A 97 -19.46 -2.02 0.82
N ASN A 98 -20.57 -2.76 0.84
CA ASN A 98 -20.55 -4.20 0.66
C ASN A 98 -20.28 -4.58 -0.81
N GLU A 99 -20.10 -5.87 -1.08
CA GLU A 99 -19.77 -6.35 -2.43
C GLU A 99 -20.86 -5.96 -3.45
N ALA A 100 -22.14 -6.13 -3.09
CA ALA A 100 -23.27 -5.77 -3.94
C ALA A 100 -23.29 -4.27 -4.29
N CYS A 101 -23.00 -3.40 -3.31
CA CYS A 101 -22.91 -1.95 -3.50
C CYS A 101 -21.77 -1.58 -4.47
N LEU A 102 -20.58 -2.16 -4.28
CA LEU A 102 -19.43 -1.95 -5.17
C LEU A 102 -19.71 -2.47 -6.59
N GLN A 103 -20.40 -3.60 -6.72
CA GLN A 103 -20.84 -4.14 -8.00
C GLN A 103 -21.85 -3.20 -8.69
N GLN A 104 -22.83 -2.67 -7.97
CA GLN A 104 -23.80 -1.71 -8.53
C GLN A 104 -23.09 -0.43 -9.01
N LEU A 105 -22.15 0.11 -8.24
CA LEU A 105 -21.30 1.23 -8.66
C LEU A 105 -20.53 0.90 -9.94
N ALA A 106 -19.89 -0.27 -10.00
CA ALA A 106 -19.14 -0.70 -11.17
C ALA A 106 -20.02 -0.78 -12.43
N LEU A 107 -21.24 -1.33 -12.31
CA LEU A 107 -22.21 -1.42 -13.40
C LEU A 107 -22.67 -0.05 -13.89
N VAL A 108 -22.95 0.88 -12.98
CA VAL A 108 -23.33 2.26 -13.34
C VAL A 108 -22.19 2.96 -14.06
N VAL A 109 -20.96 2.82 -13.57
CA VAL A 109 -19.78 3.44 -14.20
C VAL A 109 -19.50 2.83 -15.58
N ALA A 110 -19.69 1.51 -15.73
CA ALA A 110 -19.51 0.80 -17.00
C ALA A 110 -20.47 1.28 -18.10
N GLN A 111 -21.65 1.80 -17.74
CA GLN A 111 -22.63 2.33 -18.70
C GLN A 111 -22.25 3.70 -19.26
N TYR A 112 -21.43 4.47 -18.56
CA TYR A 112 -21.02 5.79 -19.02
C TYR A 112 -19.97 5.71 -20.13
N ARG A 113 -20.01 6.67 -21.06
CA ARG A 113 -18.95 6.80 -22.07
C ARG A 113 -17.65 7.24 -21.41
N PRO A 114 -16.50 6.62 -21.76
CA PRO A 114 -15.19 7.03 -21.26
C PRO A 114 -14.95 8.52 -21.48
N GLN A 115 -14.22 9.15 -20.54
CA GLN A 115 -13.84 10.58 -20.57
C GLN A 115 -14.97 11.61 -20.38
N THR A 116 -16.23 11.18 -20.19
CA THR A 116 -17.28 12.11 -19.75
C THR A 116 -17.09 12.52 -18.29
N SER A 117 -17.58 13.71 -17.91
CA SER A 117 -17.51 14.18 -16.52
C SER A 117 -18.22 13.23 -15.56
N GLN A 118 -19.34 12.63 -15.98
CA GLN A 118 -20.08 11.62 -15.21
C GLN A 118 -19.26 10.34 -15.00
N TRP A 119 -18.55 9.89 -16.05
CA TRP A 119 -17.65 8.75 -15.94
C TRP A 119 -16.49 9.02 -14.98
N GLN A 120 -15.83 10.19 -15.08
CA GLN A 120 -14.73 10.55 -14.17
C GLN A 120 -15.19 10.61 -12.71
N LEU A 121 -16.36 11.18 -12.45
CA LEU A 121 -16.96 11.25 -11.12
C LEU A 121 -17.29 9.85 -10.60
N GLY A 122 -18.01 9.07 -11.39
CA GLY A 122 -18.40 7.71 -11.00
C GLY A 122 -17.19 6.82 -10.74
N PHE A 123 -16.17 6.89 -11.60
CA PHE A 123 -14.93 6.15 -11.45
C PHE A 123 -14.14 6.57 -10.19
N GLN A 124 -14.09 7.87 -9.89
CA GLN A 124 -13.46 8.35 -8.66
C GLN A 124 -14.21 7.88 -7.41
N VAL A 125 -15.54 7.93 -7.42
CA VAL A 125 -16.37 7.40 -6.32
C VAL A 125 -16.13 5.91 -6.15
N LEU A 126 -16.08 5.15 -7.25
CA LEU A 126 -15.81 3.71 -7.23
C LEU A 126 -14.43 3.39 -6.63
N ILE A 127 -13.35 4.03 -7.09
CA ILE A 127 -12.00 3.81 -6.52
C ILE A 127 -11.99 4.12 -5.03
N ASN A 128 -12.53 5.27 -4.63
CA ASN A 128 -12.55 5.66 -3.23
C ASN A 128 -13.40 4.70 -2.39
N ALA A 129 -14.50 4.18 -2.94
CA ALA A 129 -15.34 3.19 -2.29
C ALA A 129 -14.61 1.85 -2.12
N ILE A 130 -13.88 1.39 -3.15
CA ILE A 130 -13.04 0.18 -3.07
C ILE A 130 -11.99 0.35 -1.97
N ILE A 131 -11.27 1.49 -1.96
CA ILE A 131 -10.23 1.77 -0.96
C ILE A 131 -10.80 1.78 0.46
N LEU A 132 -11.95 2.44 0.68
CA LEU A 132 -12.55 2.53 2.01
C LEU A 132 -13.27 1.26 2.47
N SER A 133 -13.65 0.39 1.53
CA SER A 133 -14.24 -0.90 1.86
C SER A 133 -13.24 -1.86 2.52
N ASP A 134 -11.94 -1.64 2.32
CA ASP A 134 -10.84 -2.47 2.79
C ASP A 134 -10.90 -3.93 2.30
N LYS A 135 -11.57 -4.17 1.16
CA LYS A 135 -11.77 -5.51 0.57
C LYS A 135 -10.76 -5.86 -0.51
N LEU A 136 -9.81 -4.96 -0.79
CA LEU A 136 -8.76 -5.19 -1.77
C LEU A 136 -7.71 -6.15 -1.19
N LEU A 137 -7.26 -7.11 -2.01
CA LEU A 137 -6.29 -8.12 -1.60
C LEU A 137 -5.01 -7.50 -1.05
N HIS A 138 -4.74 -7.71 0.24
CA HIS A 138 -3.48 -7.32 0.86
C HIS A 138 -2.56 -8.54 1.05
N LYS A 139 -1.30 -8.44 0.64
CA LYS A 139 -0.30 -9.51 0.82
C LYS A 139 0.78 -9.06 1.80
N ALA A 140 0.86 -9.75 2.94
CA ALA A 140 1.77 -9.48 4.07
C ALA A 140 3.28 -9.41 3.75
N HIS A 141 3.71 -9.82 2.56
CA HIS A 141 5.13 -9.92 2.19
C HIS A 141 5.55 -8.93 1.10
N ILE A 142 4.70 -7.95 0.78
CA ILE A 142 4.97 -6.92 -0.22
C ILE A 142 5.22 -5.60 0.52
N TYR A 143 6.34 -4.95 0.23
CA TYR A 143 6.66 -3.63 0.79
C TYR A 143 5.60 -2.60 0.35
N ASP A 144 5.27 -1.66 1.24
CA ASP A 144 4.22 -0.65 1.01
C ASP A 144 4.40 0.10 -0.32
N ASP A 145 5.63 0.51 -0.65
CA ASP A 145 5.94 1.23 -1.90
C ASP A 145 5.56 0.41 -3.16
N ILE A 146 5.81 -0.90 -3.13
CA ILE A 146 5.48 -1.82 -4.24
C ILE A 146 3.97 -2.03 -4.31
N TYR A 147 3.32 -2.07 -3.15
CA TYR A 147 1.88 -2.23 -3.07
C TYR A 147 1.14 -0.99 -3.61
N GLU A 148 1.63 0.21 -3.33
CA GLU A 148 1.13 1.46 -3.93
C GLU A 148 1.30 1.48 -5.46
N ASP A 149 2.47 1.11 -5.96
CA ASP A 149 2.72 1.01 -7.41
C ASP A 149 1.79 0.00 -8.09
N ALA A 150 1.61 -1.17 -7.47
CA ALA A 150 0.71 -2.19 -7.98
C ALA A 150 -0.77 -1.73 -7.97
N LYS A 151 -1.19 -0.96 -6.96
CA LYS A 151 -2.54 -0.34 -6.94
C LYS A 151 -2.71 0.64 -8.09
N ASN A 152 -1.71 1.45 -8.38
CA ASN A 152 -1.75 2.37 -9.51
C ASN A 152 -1.90 1.62 -10.85
N GLU A 153 -1.18 0.52 -11.03
CA GLU A 153 -1.34 -0.35 -12.21
C GLU A 153 -2.75 -0.97 -12.28
N LEU A 154 -3.31 -1.37 -11.14
CA LEU A 154 -4.67 -1.87 -11.03
C LEU A 154 -5.70 -0.82 -11.45
N TRP A 155 -5.54 0.44 -11.03
CA TRP A 155 -6.45 1.53 -11.41
C TRP A 155 -6.39 1.84 -12.91
N ILE A 156 -5.19 1.82 -13.50
CA ILE A 156 -5.02 1.98 -14.95
C ILE A 156 -5.69 0.83 -15.70
N TRP A 157 -5.56 -0.40 -15.20
CA TRP A 157 -6.22 -1.54 -15.80
C TRP A 157 -7.75 -1.43 -15.67
N LEU A 158 -8.27 -1.12 -14.48
CA LEU A 158 -9.71 -0.98 -14.23
C LEU A 158 -10.31 0.13 -15.10
N TYR A 159 -9.61 1.26 -15.28
CA TYR A 159 -10.00 2.35 -16.19
C TYR A 159 -10.31 1.81 -17.60
N ARG A 160 -9.51 0.86 -18.08
CA ARG A 160 -9.60 0.31 -19.44
C ARG A 160 -10.60 -0.84 -19.59
N HIS A 161 -10.91 -1.56 -18.51
CA HIS A 161 -11.65 -2.82 -18.55
C HIS A 161 -12.96 -2.79 -17.75
N ILE A 162 -13.33 -1.67 -17.13
CA ILE A 162 -14.59 -1.59 -16.37
C ILE A 162 -15.83 -1.89 -17.22
N ASN A 163 -15.79 -1.55 -18.50
CA ASN A 163 -16.85 -1.84 -19.48
C ASN A 163 -16.91 -3.31 -19.92
N THR A 164 -15.86 -4.10 -19.65
CA THR A 164 -15.83 -5.55 -19.96
C THR A 164 -16.31 -6.41 -18.79
N TYR A 165 -16.52 -5.81 -17.61
CA TYR A 165 -17.04 -6.50 -16.44
C TYR A 165 -18.44 -7.05 -16.69
N ASN A 166 -18.62 -8.35 -16.42
CA ASN A 166 -19.89 -9.04 -16.57
C ASN A 166 -20.29 -9.70 -15.24
N PRO A 167 -21.41 -9.27 -14.62
CA PRO A 167 -21.86 -9.80 -13.33
C PRO A 167 -22.29 -11.28 -13.40
N CYS A 168 -22.59 -11.81 -14.59
CA CYS A 168 -22.91 -13.22 -14.77
C CYS A 168 -21.68 -14.14 -14.68
N LYS A 169 -20.46 -13.60 -14.87
CA LYS A 169 -19.22 -14.38 -14.80
C LYS A 169 -18.63 -14.47 -13.39
N GLY A 170 -19.07 -13.62 -12.48
CA GLY A 170 -18.56 -13.56 -11.11
C GLY A 170 -18.83 -12.22 -10.45
N ARG A 171 -18.61 -12.18 -9.13
CA ARG A 171 -18.73 -10.99 -8.28
C ARG A 171 -17.61 -9.98 -8.58
N PHE A 172 -17.86 -8.70 -8.31
CA PHE A 172 -16.97 -7.62 -8.75
C PHE A 172 -15.63 -7.63 -8.00
N ILE A 173 -15.68 -7.78 -6.67
CA ILE A 173 -14.46 -7.75 -5.84
C ILE A 173 -13.53 -8.94 -6.10
N PRO A 174 -14.02 -10.19 -6.20
CA PRO A 174 -13.19 -11.31 -6.64
C PRO A 174 -12.54 -11.10 -8.00
N TRP A 175 -13.28 -10.59 -8.99
CA TRP A 175 -12.72 -10.27 -10.31
C TRP A 175 -11.59 -9.24 -10.23
N LEU A 176 -11.78 -8.18 -9.44
CA LEU A 176 -10.74 -7.16 -9.20
C LEU A 176 -9.53 -7.72 -8.45
N ASN A 177 -9.76 -8.51 -7.40
CA ASN A 177 -8.70 -9.14 -6.60
C ASN A 177 -7.91 -10.18 -7.38
N PHE A 178 -8.55 -10.91 -8.30
CA PHE A 178 -7.87 -11.82 -9.22
C PHE A 178 -6.87 -11.06 -10.09
N ARG A 179 -7.28 -9.94 -10.69
CA ARG A 179 -6.35 -9.10 -11.46
C ARG A 179 -5.24 -8.56 -10.60
N PHE A 180 -5.57 -8.07 -9.39
CA PHE A 180 -4.58 -7.52 -8.49
C PHE A 180 -3.56 -8.57 -8.04
N ASP A 181 -3.99 -9.80 -7.78
CA ASP A 181 -3.12 -10.93 -7.50
C ASP A 181 -2.11 -11.17 -8.63
N MET A 182 -2.55 -11.13 -9.89
CA MET A 182 -1.67 -11.25 -11.07
C MET A 182 -0.64 -10.12 -11.14
N ILE A 183 -1.06 -8.87 -10.91
CA ILE A 183 -0.14 -7.72 -10.87
C ILE A 183 0.91 -7.95 -9.77
N LEU A 184 0.48 -8.28 -8.55
CA LEU A 184 1.39 -8.52 -7.42
C LEU A 184 2.35 -9.69 -7.70
N ARG A 185 1.88 -10.77 -8.35
CA ARG A 185 2.74 -11.87 -8.80
C ARG A 185 3.77 -11.40 -9.81
N ASN A 186 3.40 -10.55 -10.77
CA ASN A 186 4.36 -10.00 -11.74
C ASN A 186 5.46 -9.17 -11.06
N TYR A 187 5.12 -8.35 -10.07
CA TYR A 187 6.12 -7.62 -9.27
C TYR A 187 7.03 -8.58 -8.49
N GLN A 188 6.46 -9.64 -7.89
CA GLN A 188 7.24 -10.67 -7.19
C GLN A 188 8.15 -11.46 -8.15
N MET A 189 7.66 -11.83 -9.33
CA MET A 189 8.42 -12.52 -10.37
C MET A 189 9.57 -11.64 -10.87
N ARG A 190 9.34 -10.34 -11.09
CA ARG A 190 10.41 -9.40 -11.46
C ARG A 190 11.53 -9.32 -10.42
N LYS A 191 11.21 -9.47 -9.13
CA LYS A 191 12.19 -9.51 -8.04
C LYS A 191 12.92 -10.86 -7.95
N SER A 192 12.22 -11.95 -8.24
CA SER A 192 12.73 -13.33 -8.15
C SER A 192 13.40 -13.84 -9.43
N ASP A 193 13.25 -13.16 -10.56
CA ASP A 193 13.82 -13.55 -11.84
C ASP A 193 15.37 -13.55 -11.78
N PRO A 194 16.03 -14.71 -12.02
CA PRO A 194 17.48 -14.81 -12.03
C PRO A 194 18.15 -13.90 -13.05
N LEU A 195 17.50 -13.55 -14.16
CA LEU A 195 18.02 -12.62 -15.16
C LEU A 195 17.97 -11.18 -14.67
N ILE A 196 16.88 -10.78 -14.00
CA ILE A 196 16.76 -9.46 -13.39
C ILE A 196 17.69 -9.34 -12.18
N GLN A 197 17.86 -10.39 -11.39
CA GLN A 197 18.87 -10.43 -10.33
C GLN A 197 20.30 -10.40 -10.88
N LYS A 198 20.60 -11.15 -11.95
CA LYS A 198 21.91 -11.08 -12.63
C LYS A 198 22.15 -9.70 -13.24
N PHE A 199 21.11 -9.06 -13.78
CA PHE A 199 21.18 -7.72 -14.34
C PHE A 199 21.35 -6.66 -13.24
N ASN A 200 20.58 -6.72 -12.16
CA ASN A 200 20.75 -5.89 -10.98
C ASN A 200 22.13 -6.09 -10.33
N ALA A 201 22.61 -7.33 -10.25
CA ALA A 201 23.97 -7.63 -9.81
C ALA A 201 25.03 -7.05 -10.76
N LYS A 202 24.79 -7.06 -12.08
CA LYS A 202 25.64 -6.37 -13.07
C LYS A 202 25.61 -4.85 -12.89
N ILE A 203 24.44 -4.25 -12.66
CA ILE A 203 24.28 -2.81 -12.37
C ILE A 203 25.03 -2.45 -11.09
N ILE A 204 24.86 -3.23 -10.02
CA ILE A 204 25.56 -3.03 -8.75
C ILE A 204 27.08 -3.14 -8.95
N ARG A 205 27.55 -4.18 -9.66
CA ARG A 205 28.98 -4.35 -9.99
C ARG A 205 29.51 -3.18 -10.81
N ARG A 206 28.78 -2.72 -11.84
CA ARG A 206 29.15 -1.56 -12.66
C ARG A 206 29.15 -0.27 -11.86
N LYS A 207 28.17 -0.06 -10.99
CA LYS A 207 28.11 1.08 -10.05
C LYS A 207 29.36 1.10 -9.17
N TYR A 208 29.73 -0.02 -8.53
CA TYR A 208 30.93 -0.09 -7.71
C TYR A 208 32.23 0.07 -8.52
N GLN A 209 32.29 -0.47 -9.74
CA GLN A 209 33.40 -0.20 -10.66
C GLN A 209 33.52 1.30 -10.99
N LEU A 210 32.40 1.98 -11.24
CA LEU A 210 32.37 3.42 -11.50
C LEU A 210 32.80 4.21 -10.25
N THR A 211 32.31 3.83 -9.07
CA THR A 211 32.73 4.43 -7.79
C THR A 211 34.22 4.28 -7.57
N ASN A 212 34.77 3.09 -7.77
CA ASN A 212 36.21 2.82 -7.62
C ASN A 212 37.02 3.56 -8.68
N PHE A 213 36.56 3.60 -9.94
CA PHE A 213 37.19 4.37 -11.01
C PHE A 213 37.27 5.85 -10.64
N ILE A 214 36.15 6.46 -10.26
CA ILE A 214 36.06 7.87 -9.85
C ILE A 214 36.93 8.15 -8.62
N GLN A 215 37.03 7.22 -7.67
CA GLN A 215 37.90 7.36 -6.49
C GLN A 215 39.39 7.14 -6.80
N SER A 216 39.72 6.33 -7.80
CA SER A 216 41.09 6.01 -8.23
C SER A 216 41.74 7.12 -9.07
N ILE A 217 40.95 8.07 -9.57
CA ILE A 217 41.44 9.27 -10.23
C ILE A 217 42.23 10.11 -9.21
N ASN A 218 43.56 10.00 -9.27
CA ASN A 218 44.47 10.66 -8.34
C ASN A 218 44.37 12.18 -8.50
N GLN A 219 43.99 12.88 -7.42
CA GLN A 219 43.94 14.35 -7.38
C GLN A 219 45.26 15.00 -7.87
N ARG A 220 46.39 14.31 -7.71
CA ARG A 220 47.71 14.76 -8.19
C ARG A 220 47.83 14.80 -9.71
N GLU A 221 47.34 13.80 -10.43
CA GLU A 221 47.36 13.75 -11.91
C GLU A 221 46.41 14.80 -12.49
N MET A 222 45.27 15.03 -11.84
CA MET A 222 44.32 16.05 -12.24
C MET A 222 44.84 17.48 -11.97
N ILE A 223 45.48 17.72 -10.83
CA ILE A 223 46.16 19.00 -10.53
C ILE A 223 47.34 19.22 -11.48
N PHE A 224 48.08 18.17 -11.84
CA PHE A 224 49.16 18.22 -12.82
C PHE A 224 48.64 18.63 -14.21
N TRP A 225 47.53 18.04 -14.68
CA TRP A 225 46.86 18.41 -15.93
C TRP A 225 46.27 19.83 -15.93
N LEU A 226 45.67 20.25 -14.80
CA LEU A 226 45.18 21.62 -14.60
C LEU A 226 46.33 22.64 -14.61
N ARG A 227 47.47 22.31 -13.99
CA ARG A 227 48.69 23.15 -13.99
C ARG A 227 49.35 23.22 -15.37
N LEU A 228 49.34 22.12 -16.13
CA LEU A 228 49.82 22.10 -17.52
C LEU A 228 48.96 23.00 -18.41
N ASN A 229 47.63 22.90 -18.31
CA ASN A 229 46.70 23.76 -19.06
C ASN A 229 46.78 25.24 -18.64
N ALA A 230 47.02 25.55 -17.36
CA ALA A 230 47.16 26.94 -16.90
C ALA A 230 48.46 27.62 -17.39
N LYS A 231 49.49 26.83 -17.70
CA LYS A 231 50.76 27.33 -18.27
C LYS A 231 50.79 27.33 -19.80
N SER A 232 49.90 26.58 -20.47
CA SER A 232 49.73 26.67 -21.93
C SER A 232 48.59 27.63 -22.27
N LEU A 233 48.93 28.78 -22.83
CA LEU A 233 48.01 29.66 -23.57
C LEU A 233 47.31 28.86 -24.67
N ILE A 234 46.13 28.25 -24.42
CA ILE A 234 45.36 27.57 -25.48
C ILE A 234 43.87 27.89 -25.36
N ALA A 235 43.36 28.37 -26.49
CA ALA A 235 42.11 29.08 -26.68
C ALA A 235 41.16 28.31 -27.61
N ASP A 236 40.80 27.06 -27.26
CA ASP A 236 39.83 26.29 -28.05
C ASP A 236 38.71 25.63 -27.21
N LEU A 237 37.51 25.57 -27.82
CA LEU A 237 36.24 25.16 -27.21
C LEU A 237 36.25 23.70 -26.73
N VAL A 238 37.07 22.84 -27.33
CA VAL A 238 37.25 21.43 -26.96
C VAL A 238 37.98 21.31 -25.62
N THR A 239 38.99 22.15 -25.39
CA THR A 239 39.77 22.17 -24.16
C THR A 239 38.90 22.60 -22.98
N PHE A 240 38.01 23.56 -23.18
CA PHE A 240 37.02 23.98 -22.16
C PHE A 240 36.06 22.85 -21.78
N LYS A 241 35.55 22.07 -22.75
CA LYS A 241 34.68 20.91 -22.49
C LYS A 241 35.40 19.81 -21.70
N ILE A 242 36.68 19.57 -22.00
CA ILE A 242 37.50 18.60 -21.27
C ILE A 242 37.73 19.08 -19.84
N ILE A 243 38.04 20.35 -19.62
CA ILE A 243 38.20 20.95 -18.27
C ILE A 243 36.88 20.86 -17.48
N ALA A 244 35.74 21.17 -18.09
CA ALA A 244 34.43 21.06 -17.45
C ALA A 244 34.11 19.60 -17.06
N LEU A 245 34.45 18.63 -17.91
CA LEU A 245 34.31 17.20 -17.60
C LEU A 245 35.16 16.81 -16.38
N PHE A 246 36.40 17.28 -16.30
CA PHE A 246 37.28 17.01 -15.16
C PHE A 246 36.78 17.65 -13.86
N ILE A 247 36.31 18.90 -13.91
CA ILE A 247 35.71 19.57 -12.75
C ILE A 247 34.47 18.81 -12.27
N PHE A 248 33.64 18.35 -13.20
CA PHE A 248 32.45 17.56 -12.91
C PHE A 248 32.80 16.21 -12.27
N ILE A 249 33.80 15.49 -12.80
CA ILE A 249 34.29 14.23 -12.23
C ILE A 249 34.86 14.45 -10.82
N PHE A 250 35.59 15.55 -10.60
CA PHE A 250 36.13 15.89 -9.28
C PHE A 250 35.03 16.22 -8.26
N PHE A 251 34.00 16.97 -8.68
CA PHE A 251 32.84 17.28 -7.85
C PHE A 251 32.07 16.02 -7.47
N ILE A 252 31.85 15.11 -8.43
CA ILE A 252 31.26 13.80 -8.16
C ILE A 252 32.14 12.99 -7.19
N ALA A 253 33.46 12.97 -7.37
CA ALA A 253 34.38 12.25 -6.48
C ALA A 253 34.34 12.78 -5.03
N GLN A 254 34.28 14.10 -4.85
CA GLN A 254 34.14 14.73 -3.53
C GLN A 254 32.80 14.38 -2.88
N LEU A 255 31.73 14.41 -3.66
CA LEU A 255 30.39 14.08 -3.21
C LEU A 255 30.22 12.59 -2.85
N ILE A 256 30.91 11.67 -3.54
CA ILE A 256 31.01 10.25 -3.17
C ILE A 256 31.70 10.11 -1.80
N ARG A 257 32.79 10.84 -1.55
CA ARG A 257 33.51 10.81 -0.26
C ARG A 257 32.65 11.30 0.90
N GLN A 258 31.73 12.24 0.65
CA GLN A 258 30.77 12.74 1.63
C GLN A 258 29.55 11.84 1.86
N LYS A 259 29.48 10.64 1.23
CA LYS A 259 28.40 9.65 1.39
C LYS A 259 26.98 10.20 1.14
N SER A 260 26.83 11.19 0.26
CA SER A 260 25.51 11.77 0.00
C SER A 260 24.59 10.81 -0.78
N LEU A 261 23.33 10.70 -0.33
CA LEU A 261 22.31 9.80 -0.87
C LEU A 261 21.99 10.08 -2.34
N TYR A 262 22.04 11.35 -2.75
CA TYR A 262 21.75 11.77 -4.12
C TYR A 262 22.74 11.20 -5.14
N ILE A 263 24.02 11.10 -4.79
CA ILE A 263 25.06 10.53 -5.67
C ILE A 263 24.88 9.03 -5.81
N ASN A 264 24.40 8.36 -4.76
CA ASN A 264 24.12 6.93 -4.83
C ASN A 264 23.00 6.61 -5.83
N SER A 265 22.00 7.50 -5.95
CA SER A 265 20.93 7.41 -6.97
C SER A 265 21.47 7.71 -8.36
N PHE A 266 22.19 8.82 -8.50
CA PHE A 266 22.77 9.24 -9.79
C PHE A 266 23.74 8.21 -10.39
N LEU A 267 24.63 7.62 -9.57
CA LEU A 267 25.52 6.54 -10.02
C LEU A 267 24.77 5.26 -10.40
N PHE A 268 23.61 5.01 -9.79
CA PHE A 268 22.76 3.87 -10.14
C PHE A 268 22.08 4.09 -11.49
N GLU A 269 21.59 5.30 -11.77
CA GLU A 269 20.99 5.68 -13.05
C GLU A 269 22.00 5.62 -14.20
N ILE A 270 23.22 6.14 -14.01
CA ILE A 270 24.30 6.02 -15.02
C ILE A 270 24.66 4.55 -15.26
N ALA A 271 24.73 3.74 -14.20
CA ALA A 271 24.98 2.31 -14.32
C ALA A 271 23.85 1.59 -15.07
N GLN A 272 22.60 2.03 -14.92
CA GLN A 272 21.45 1.48 -15.64
C GLN A 272 21.48 1.83 -17.14
N GLN A 273 21.85 3.06 -17.49
CA GLN A 273 21.90 3.53 -18.87
C GLN A 273 23.11 3.01 -19.67
N SER A 274 24.16 2.56 -18.98
CA SER A 274 25.37 2.01 -19.62
C SER A 274 25.28 0.53 -19.98
N LEU A 275 24.17 -0.15 -19.66
CA LEU A 275 23.89 -1.53 -20.07
C LEU A 275 22.81 -1.59 -21.17
N PRO A 276 22.83 -2.60 -22.06
CA PRO A 276 21.79 -2.78 -23.07
C PRO A 276 20.42 -3.00 -22.39
N THR A 277 19.41 -2.29 -22.87
CA THR A 277 18.04 -2.30 -22.35
C THR A 277 17.40 -3.68 -22.50
N ILE A 278 16.80 -4.19 -21.41
CA ILE A 278 15.95 -5.38 -21.45
C ILE A 278 14.69 -5.02 -22.27
N PRO A 279 14.21 -5.89 -23.19
CA PRO A 279 12.92 -5.67 -23.84
C PRO A 279 11.82 -5.58 -22.78
N LYS A 280 10.99 -4.54 -22.83
CA LYS A 280 9.73 -4.52 -22.08
C LYS A 280 8.92 -5.74 -22.54
N LEU A 281 8.73 -6.73 -21.66
CA LEU A 281 7.75 -7.78 -21.92
C LEU A 281 6.39 -7.10 -22.07
N SER A 282 5.87 -7.13 -23.30
CA SER A 282 4.49 -6.80 -23.66
C SER A 282 3.54 -7.79 -22.96
N PRO A 283 2.31 -7.40 -22.62
CA PRO A 283 1.43 -8.21 -21.79
C PRO A 283 0.80 -9.33 -22.61
N ALA A 284 1.37 -10.54 -22.54
CA ALA A 284 0.75 -11.76 -23.06
C ALA A 284 -0.46 -12.24 -22.20
N GLY A 285 -1.09 -11.35 -21.44
CA GLY A 285 -2.14 -11.67 -20.47
C GLY A 285 -3.57 -11.36 -20.92
N GLU A 286 -3.77 -10.74 -22.09
CA GLU A 286 -5.09 -10.31 -22.57
C GLU A 286 -5.99 -11.48 -23.02
N GLU A 287 -5.43 -12.64 -23.38
CA GLU A 287 -6.20 -13.76 -23.95
C GLU A 287 -6.80 -14.73 -22.91
N LEU A 288 -6.40 -14.65 -21.63
CA LEU A 288 -6.86 -15.58 -20.57
C LEU A 288 -8.10 -15.10 -19.81
N GLU A 289 -8.59 -13.87 -20.06
CA GLU A 289 -9.71 -13.25 -19.32
C GLU A 289 -11.10 -13.78 -19.73
N ASN A 290 -11.18 -14.67 -20.72
CA ASN A 290 -12.45 -15.20 -21.24
C ASN A 290 -12.86 -16.59 -20.71
N ILE A 291 -12.10 -17.17 -19.78
CA ILE A 291 -12.43 -18.48 -19.19
C ILE A 291 -13.38 -18.26 -17.98
N PRO A 292 -14.49 -19.03 -17.84
CA PRO A 292 -15.33 -19.00 -16.65
C PRO A 292 -14.48 -19.26 -15.40
N GLN A 293 -14.55 -18.35 -14.42
CA GLN A 293 -13.77 -18.50 -13.19
C GLN A 293 -14.52 -19.45 -12.24
N PRO A 294 -13.89 -20.55 -11.77
CA PRO A 294 -14.47 -21.36 -10.71
C PRO A 294 -14.54 -20.54 -9.42
N GLU A 295 -15.57 -20.77 -8.60
CA GLU A 295 -15.71 -20.16 -7.28
C GLU A 295 -14.41 -20.38 -6.48
N SER A 296 -13.73 -19.28 -6.14
CA SER A 296 -12.41 -19.33 -5.52
C SER A 296 -12.53 -19.91 -4.11
N GLU A 297 -11.90 -21.06 -3.90
CA GLU A 297 -11.56 -21.56 -2.57
C GLU A 297 -10.89 -20.44 -1.76
N PRO A 298 -11.16 -20.35 -0.44
CA PRO A 298 -10.61 -19.30 0.41
C PRO A 298 -9.09 -19.28 0.31
N ILE A 299 -8.53 -18.07 0.20
CA ILE A 299 -7.10 -17.85 0.03
C ILE A 299 -6.38 -18.49 1.23
N LEU A 300 -5.33 -19.27 0.98
CA LEU A 300 -4.57 -19.99 2.01
C LEU A 300 -4.18 -19.12 3.22
N SER A 301 -3.99 -17.80 3.04
CA SER A 301 -3.71 -16.85 4.11
C SER A 301 -4.91 -16.54 5.00
N GLU A 302 -6.13 -16.54 4.46
CA GLU A 302 -7.36 -16.39 5.24
C GLU A 302 -7.63 -17.67 6.05
N GLN A 303 -7.48 -18.85 5.45
CA GLN A 303 -7.57 -20.13 6.17
C GLN A 303 -6.52 -20.24 7.28
N LEU A 304 -5.29 -19.76 7.03
CA LEU A 304 -4.21 -19.77 8.02
C LEU A 304 -4.43 -18.73 9.13
N ARG A 305 -5.00 -17.56 8.80
CA ARG A 305 -5.40 -16.55 9.79
C ARG A 305 -6.56 -17.04 10.66
N GLU A 306 -7.56 -17.67 10.06
CA GLU A 306 -8.70 -18.28 10.76
C GLU A 306 -8.21 -19.39 11.68
N TYR A 307 -7.34 -20.30 11.22
CA TYR A 307 -6.74 -21.33 12.07
C TYR A 307 -6.04 -20.74 13.31
N LEU A 308 -5.27 -19.66 13.11
CA LEU A 308 -4.57 -18.97 14.19
C LEU A 308 -5.50 -18.21 15.14
N GLN A 309 -6.73 -17.86 14.74
CA GLN A 309 -7.69 -17.11 15.56
C GLN A 309 -8.69 -18.03 16.28
N THR A 310 -9.10 -19.13 15.64
CA THR A 310 -10.20 -19.99 16.10
C THR A 310 -9.73 -21.16 16.96
N SER A 311 -8.47 -21.61 16.81
CA SER A 311 -7.98 -22.84 17.48
C SER A 311 -7.19 -22.57 18.76
N PRO A 312 -7.63 -23.02 19.95
CA PRO A 312 -6.86 -22.97 21.19
C PRO A 312 -5.91 -24.16 21.29
N ASN A 313 -5.07 -24.37 20.28
CA ASN A 313 -4.11 -25.47 20.31
C ASN A 313 -2.97 -25.11 21.29
N GLN A 314 -2.61 -26.00 22.23
CA GLN A 314 -1.61 -25.70 23.28
C GLN A 314 -0.24 -25.27 22.71
N LEU A 315 0.07 -25.68 21.47
CA LEU A 315 1.29 -25.31 20.77
C LEU A 315 1.30 -23.84 20.31
N LEU A 316 0.13 -23.24 20.00
CA LEU A 316 -0.01 -21.84 19.59
C LEU A 316 0.18 -20.87 20.76
N GLN A 317 -0.16 -21.31 21.98
CA GLN A 317 -0.04 -20.53 23.22
C GLN A 317 1.33 -20.65 23.91
N LYS A 318 2.29 -21.36 23.29
CA LYS A 318 3.68 -21.36 23.78
C LYS A 318 4.25 -19.95 23.68
N TYR A 319 4.90 -19.52 24.75
CA TYR A 319 5.50 -18.19 24.88
C TYR A 319 7.02 -18.24 25.04
N ILE A 320 7.68 -17.12 24.76
CA ILE A 320 9.12 -16.96 24.98
C ILE A 320 9.39 -16.86 26.48
N ARG A 321 10.41 -17.55 26.99
CA ARG A 321 10.76 -17.56 28.41
C ARG A 321 10.97 -16.13 28.93
N GLY A 322 10.20 -15.73 29.94
CA GLY A 322 10.22 -14.37 30.51
C GLY A 322 9.24 -13.38 29.86
N HIS A 323 8.54 -13.77 28.80
CA HIS A 323 7.61 -12.95 28.02
C HIS A 323 6.31 -13.70 27.71
N PRO A 324 5.42 -13.91 28.70
CA PRO A 324 4.15 -14.62 28.52
C PRO A 324 3.21 -13.97 27.48
N GLU A 325 3.37 -12.67 27.24
CA GLU A 325 2.63 -11.89 26.24
C GLU A 325 3.05 -12.17 24.78
N VAL A 326 4.20 -12.82 24.57
CA VAL A 326 4.75 -13.12 23.25
C VAL A 326 4.61 -14.61 22.94
N THR A 327 3.41 -15.00 22.51
CA THR A 327 3.12 -16.37 22.07
C THR A 327 3.45 -16.58 20.60
N PHE A 328 3.56 -17.84 20.16
CA PHE A 328 3.71 -18.17 18.75
C PHE A 328 2.56 -17.58 17.91
N GLN A 329 1.32 -17.63 18.43
CA GLN A 329 0.16 -17.00 17.81
C GLN A 329 0.38 -15.51 17.56
N VAL A 330 0.83 -14.78 18.59
CA VAL A 330 1.08 -13.33 18.49
C VAL A 330 2.18 -13.02 17.47
N ILE A 331 3.29 -13.77 17.47
CA ILE A 331 4.35 -13.57 16.49
C ILE A 331 3.84 -13.90 15.08
N ALA A 332 3.13 -15.02 14.90
CA ALA A 332 2.59 -15.44 13.61
C ALA A 332 1.60 -14.42 13.04
N LEU A 333 0.70 -13.88 13.87
CA LEU A 333 -0.22 -12.81 13.46
C LEU A 333 0.52 -11.53 13.09
N ASN A 334 1.50 -11.09 13.88
CA ASN A 334 2.31 -9.91 13.52
C ASN A 334 3.09 -10.11 12.20
N ARG A 335 3.54 -11.34 11.92
CA ARG A 335 4.19 -11.70 10.66
C ARG A 335 3.20 -11.76 9.49
N LEU A 336 1.96 -12.19 9.73
CA LEU A 336 0.84 -12.11 8.78
C LEU A 336 0.32 -10.68 8.56
N ASP A 337 0.56 -9.79 9.51
CA ASP A 337 0.25 -8.35 9.42
C ASP A 337 1.42 -7.56 8.82
N GLY A 338 2.44 -8.25 8.29
CA GLY A 338 3.54 -7.65 7.53
C GLY A 338 4.70 -7.10 8.35
N LYS A 339 4.69 -7.23 9.67
CA LYS A 339 5.74 -6.65 10.51
C LYS A 339 7.09 -7.35 10.30
N SER A 340 8.15 -6.54 10.22
CA SER A 340 9.52 -7.02 10.14
C SER A 340 9.99 -7.59 11.48
N TRP A 341 10.98 -8.49 11.45
CA TRP A 341 11.60 -8.99 12.70
C TRP A 341 12.14 -7.85 13.57
N LYS A 342 12.58 -6.76 12.93
CA LYS A 342 13.10 -5.57 13.61
C LYS A 342 11.98 -4.84 14.36
N GLU A 343 10.84 -4.61 13.73
CA GLU A 343 9.67 -4.00 14.39
C GLU A 343 9.13 -4.85 15.53
N ILE A 344 9.06 -6.18 15.36
CA ILE A 344 8.61 -7.10 16.42
C ILE A 344 9.62 -7.08 17.58
N SER A 345 10.91 -7.05 17.27
CA SER A 345 11.99 -6.93 18.25
C SER A 345 11.93 -5.62 19.03
N GLU A 346 11.67 -4.50 18.36
CA GLU A 346 11.48 -3.19 19.00
C GLU A 346 10.19 -3.13 19.83
N THR A 347 9.10 -3.74 19.35
CA THR A 347 7.80 -3.78 20.03
C THR A 347 7.87 -4.55 21.36
N PHE A 348 8.48 -5.75 21.34
CA PHE A 348 8.52 -6.64 22.50
C PHE A 348 9.83 -6.57 23.28
N LYS A 349 10.81 -5.77 22.82
CA LYS A 349 12.18 -5.66 23.38
C LYS A 349 12.91 -7.00 23.49
N ILE A 350 12.63 -7.93 22.59
CA ILE A 350 13.29 -9.23 22.50
C ILE A 350 14.26 -9.19 21.32
N GLY A 351 15.48 -9.70 21.49
CA GLY A 351 16.45 -9.74 20.39
C GLY A 351 15.95 -10.57 19.19
N ILE A 352 16.16 -10.05 17.97
CA ILE A 352 15.81 -10.72 16.71
C ILE A 352 16.20 -12.22 16.68
N PRO A 353 17.41 -12.64 17.12
CA PRO A 353 17.78 -14.06 17.11
C PRO A 353 16.89 -14.91 18.00
N ALA A 354 16.47 -14.40 19.16
CA ALA A 354 15.60 -15.12 20.08
C ALA A 354 14.18 -15.27 19.51
N LEU A 355 13.64 -14.21 18.91
CA LEU A 355 12.34 -14.22 18.22
C LEU A 355 12.33 -15.19 17.02
N SER A 356 13.31 -15.09 16.14
CA SER A 356 13.38 -15.90 14.92
C SER A 356 13.56 -17.38 15.25
N ASN A 357 14.46 -17.72 16.18
CA ASN A 357 14.71 -19.11 16.58
C ASN A 357 13.52 -19.72 17.29
N PHE A 358 12.84 -18.95 18.15
CA PHE A 358 11.60 -19.41 18.80
C PHE A 358 10.50 -19.67 17.77
N PHE A 359 10.31 -18.75 16.82
CA PHE A 359 9.30 -18.88 15.78
C PHE A 359 9.56 -20.10 14.90
N GLN A 360 10.77 -20.26 14.37
CA GLN A 360 11.11 -21.38 13.49
C GLN A 360 10.93 -22.75 14.17
N ARG A 361 11.38 -22.89 15.42
CA ARG A 361 11.25 -24.14 16.19
C ARG A 361 9.82 -24.53 16.51
N ASN A 362 8.91 -23.56 16.67
CA ASN A 362 7.50 -23.85 16.89
C ASN A 362 6.76 -24.04 15.56
N LEU A 363 7.15 -23.32 14.52
CA LEU A 363 6.59 -23.49 13.18
C LEU A 363 6.81 -24.92 12.66
N GLU A 364 8.00 -25.49 12.83
CA GLU A 364 8.28 -26.89 12.45
C GLU A 364 7.35 -27.90 13.13
N LYS A 365 6.91 -27.61 14.36
CA LYS A 365 6.02 -28.48 15.14
C LYS A 365 4.55 -28.33 14.75
N ILE A 366 4.15 -27.13 14.33
CA ILE A 366 2.76 -26.75 14.06
C ILE A 366 2.42 -26.88 12.56
N ALA A 367 3.42 -26.81 11.67
CA ALA A 367 3.29 -26.98 10.23
C ALA A 367 2.48 -28.22 9.79
N PRO A 368 2.67 -29.44 10.36
CA PRO A 368 1.86 -30.60 9.97
C PRO A 368 0.38 -30.45 10.33
N GLU A 369 0.05 -29.79 11.44
CA GLU A 369 -1.34 -29.55 11.85
C GLU A 369 -2.02 -28.49 10.99
N ILE A 370 -1.31 -27.39 10.69
CA ILE A 370 -1.79 -26.35 9.76
C ILE A 370 -2.06 -26.97 8.39
N LYS A 371 -1.17 -27.82 7.89
CA LYS A 371 -1.34 -28.51 6.61
C LYS A 371 -2.58 -29.41 6.62
N LYS A 372 -2.84 -30.12 7.72
CA LYS A 372 -4.04 -30.95 7.88
C LYS A 372 -5.32 -30.12 7.90
N TYR A 373 -5.31 -28.95 8.55
CA TYR A 373 -6.47 -28.05 8.60
C TYR A 373 -6.80 -27.41 7.25
N ILE A 374 -5.77 -27.05 6.47
CA ILE A 374 -5.93 -26.44 5.15
C ILE A 374 -6.36 -27.47 4.07
N GLN A 375 -6.06 -28.76 4.29
CA GLN A 375 -6.39 -29.86 3.36
C GLN A 375 -7.67 -30.62 3.75
N ALA A 376 -8.33 -30.25 4.85
CA ALA A 376 -9.61 -30.79 5.30
C ALA A 376 -10.75 -29.85 4.88
#